data_AF-A0A6B2E6S2-F1
#
_entry.id   AF-A0A6B2E6S2-F1
#
_cell.length_a   1.000
_cell.length_b   1.000
_cell.length_c   1.000
_cell.angle_alpha   90.00
_cell.angle_beta   90.00
_cell.angle_gamma   90.00
#
_symmetry.space_group_name_H-M   'P 1'
#
loop_
_entity.id
_entity.type
_entity.pdbx_description
1 polymer ?
#
loop_
_entity_poly.entity_id
_entity_poly.type
_entity_poly.pdbx_seq_one_letter_code
_entity_poly.pdbx_strand_id
1 'polypeptide(L)'
;QGTDVTEAFEAHHIGEGPAKLLAKFKIRDAKEPRNYFLTFKEDGFYRTLKRRVREKLKTIDTVTPARLSNLYTDVLLVMTYVMAVAALITRSYLVGALAGFVLTFAIISAHNYFHRRNNWRMYIFNLSFMNFKEWRISHALSHHLYTNSVHDLEISLGEPFLCWIPNPKIKNIFQRYASWIYGPFIYCVIYISEFIKKLVLSKNRLALDDLIPFSVPLVMYLATGESLTSVLNTWIYIIFSGSFLFSLIGFNASHHHSEVVHEGDAIRQNSDWGIYQMDTAMDRSDINKSHFFTLTFFGQHILHHIFPTLDHGILAQLQPEFVQTLKEFEYVFRECSWFEHIIEQHKQLARIETTTEYKGLPKKAK
;
A
#
# COMPACT_ATOMS: atom_id res chain seq x y z
N GLN A 1 16.29 -18.06 6.99
CA GLN A 1 15.89 -19.45 6.68
C GLN A 1 16.14 -19.70 5.21
N GLY A 2 16.20 -20.96 4.75
CA GLY A 2 16.46 -21.32 3.36
C GLY A 2 15.24 -21.19 2.44
N THR A 3 14.48 -20.10 2.54
CA THR A 3 13.30 -19.81 1.71
C THR A 3 13.69 -19.08 0.43
N ASP A 4 12.89 -19.22 -0.63
CA ASP A 4 13.01 -18.38 -1.82
C ASP A 4 12.61 -16.94 -1.46
N VAL A 5 13.48 -15.98 -1.79
CA VAL A 5 13.28 -14.55 -1.54
C VAL A 5 13.50 -13.74 -2.83
N THR A 6 13.32 -14.36 -4.00
CA THR A 6 13.61 -13.74 -5.30
C THR A 6 12.80 -12.47 -5.51
N GLU A 7 11.48 -12.49 -5.34
CA GLU A 7 10.64 -11.30 -5.48
C GLU A 7 11.07 -10.18 -4.53
N ALA A 8 11.29 -10.52 -3.25
CA ALA A 8 11.71 -9.57 -2.24
C ALA A 8 13.07 -8.94 -2.59
N PHE A 9 14.03 -9.76 -3.03
CA PHE A 9 15.33 -9.29 -3.46
C PHE A 9 15.22 -8.39 -4.68
N GLU A 10 14.44 -8.80 -5.68
CA GLU A 10 14.31 -8.08 -6.93
C GLU A 10 13.64 -6.72 -6.75
N ALA A 11 12.46 -6.68 -6.12
CA ALA A 11 11.70 -5.45 -5.89
C ALA A 11 12.50 -4.39 -5.08
N HIS A 12 13.33 -4.83 -4.12
CA HIS A 12 14.01 -3.92 -3.19
C HIS A 12 15.44 -3.52 -3.60
N HIS A 13 16.03 -4.14 -4.63
CA HIS A 13 17.40 -3.83 -5.07
C HIS A 13 17.46 -3.42 -6.53
N ILE A 14 17.39 -2.11 -6.78
CA ILE A 14 17.46 -1.56 -8.15
C ILE A 14 18.88 -1.68 -8.72
N GLY A 15 19.89 -1.37 -7.91
CA GLY A 15 21.31 -1.42 -8.29
C GLY A 15 21.88 -2.84 -8.38
N GLU A 16 23.07 -2.98 -8.99
CA GLU A 16 23.73 -4.27 -9.17
C GLU A 16 24.61 -4.71 -8.01
N GLY A 17 24.96 -3.78 -7.10
CA GLY A 17 25.86 -4.03 -5.97
C GLY A 17 25.44 -5.24 -5.12
N PRO A 18 24.17 -5.34 -4.68
CA PRO A 18 23.67 -6.48 -3.93
C PRO A 18 23.81 -7.82 -4.67
N ALA A 19 23.52 -7.85 -5.97
CA ALA A 19 23.65 -9.07 -6.79
C ALA A 19 25.12 -9.49 -6.94
N LYS A 20 26.03 -8.52 -7.19
CA LYS A 20 27.48 -8.76 -7.24
C LYS A 20 28.04 -9.25 -5.91
N LEU A 21 27.47 -8.78 -4.79
CA LEU A 21 27.83 -9.25 -3.46
C LEU A 21 27.35 -10.68 -3.24
N LEU A 22 26.09 -11.00 -3.55
CA LEU A 22 25.51 -12.34 -3.39
C LEU A 22 26.26 -13.40 -4.21
N ALA A 23 26.76 -13.05 -5.40
CA ALA A 23 27.55 -13.97 -6.22
C ALA A 23 28.79 -14.53 -5.49
N LYS A 24 29.38 -13.77 -4.57
CA LYS A 24 30.52 -14.22 -3.74
C LYS A 24 30.14 -15.27 -2.69
N PHE A 25 28.86 -15.36 -2.34
CA PHE A 25 28.31 -16.30 -1.38
C PHE A 25 27.54 -17.44 -2.06
N LYS A 26 27.66 -17.60 -3.39
CA LYS A 26 27.02 -18.70 -4.12
C LYS A 26 27.61 -20.03 -3.65
N ILE A 27 26.76 -20.87 -3.04
CA ILE A 27 27.13 -22.23 -2.61
C ILE A 27 26.91 -23.22 -3.75
N ARG A 28 25.73 -23.19 -4.37
CA ARG A 28 25.29 -24.08 -5.46
C ARG A 28 24.02 -23.52 -6.10
N ASP A 29 23.61 -24.09 -7.22
CA ASP A 29 22.29 -23.83 -7.77
C ASP A 29 21.19 -24.47 -6.90
N ALA A 30 19.99 -23.89 -6.95
CA ALA A 30 18.82 -24.41 -6.25
C ALA A 30 18.51 -25.84 -6.74
N LYS A 31 18.18 -26.74 -5.81
CA LYS A 31 17.82 -28.13 -6.14
C LYS A 31 16.39 -28.22 -6.67
N GLU A 32 15.51 -27.49 -6.01
CA GLU A 32 14.10 -27.40 -6.34
C GLU A 32 13.84 -26.16 -7.20
N PRO A 33 12.83 -26.20 -8.07
CA PRO A 33 12.36 -25.00 -8.76
C PRO A 33 11.84 -23.96 -7.75
N ARG A 34 11.68 -22.73 -8.23
CA ARG A 34 11.08 -21.65 -7.45
C ARG A 34 9.67 -22.05 -6.97
N ASN A 35 9.29 -21.56 -5.80
CA ASN A 35 7.99 -21.85 -5.18
C ASN A 35 6.84 -21.01 -5.76
N TYR A 36 7.11 -20.13 -6.73
CA TYR A 36 6.13 -19.26 -7.36
C TYR A 36 6.37 -19.17 -8.87
N PHE A 37 5.30 -18.97 -9.64
CA PHE A 37 5.30 -19.10 -11.10
C PHE A 37 5.74 -17.83 -11.87
N LEU A 38 5.87 -16.70 -11.17
CA LEU A 38 6.31 -15.44 -11.78
C LEU A 38 7.78 -15.50 -12.16
N THR A 39 8.16 -14.84 -13.25
CA THR A 39 9.52 -14.89 -13.79
C THR A 39 10.22 -13.54 -13.82
N PHE A 40 11.55 -13.58 -13.80
CA PHE A 40 12.46 -12.44 -13.88
C PHE A 40 13.47 -12.64 -15.02
N LYS A 41 12.97 -13.01 -16.22
CA LYS A 41 13.83 -13.27 -17.39
C LYS A 41 14.61 -12.00 -17.75
N GLU A 42 15.87 -12.16 -18.16
CA GLU A 42 16.75 -11.01 -18.45
C GLU A 42 16.24 -10.14 -19.62
N ASP A 43 15.56 -10.75 -20.59
CA ASP A 43 14.87 -10.10 -21.70
C ASP A 43 13.38 -9.81 -21.40
N GLY A 44 12.92 -10.09 -20.18
CA GLY A 44 11.56 -9.81 -19.73
C GLY A 44 11.30 -8.33 -19.42
N PHE A 45 10.02 -7.98 -19.32
CA PHE A 45 9.54 -6.61 -19.08
C PHE A 45 10.20 -6.00 -17.84
N TYR A 46 10.12 -6.69 -16.69
CA TYR A 46 10.63 -6.15 -15.44
C TYR A 46 12.13 -5.88 -15.47
N ARG A 47 12.93 -6.82 -16.00
CA ARG A 47 14.39 -6.66 -16.08
C ARG A 47 14.78 -5.54 -17.03
N THR A 48 14.08 -5.37 -18.15
CA THR A 48 14.27 -4.25 -19.07
C THR A 48 13.95 -2.92 -18.40
N LEU A 49 12.79 -2.80 -17.74
CA LEU A 49 12.40 -1.60 -17.01
C LEU A 49 13.40 -1.26 -15.90
N LYS A 50 13.80 -2.25 -15.09
CA LYS A 50 14.77 -2.09 -13.99
C LYS A 50 16.11 -1.56 -14.47
N ARG A 51 16.63 -2.02 -15.62
CA ARG A 51 17.86 -1.47 -16.23
C ARG A 51 17.67 -0.02 -16.64
N ARG A 52 16.57 0.32 -17.31
CA ARG A 52 16.27 1.71 -17.73
C ARG A 52 16.16 2.65 -16.53
N VAL A 53 15.40 2.26 -15.52
CA VAL A 53 15.26 3.03 -14.28
C VAL A 53 16.59 3.22 -13.59
N ARG A 54 17.44 2.18 -13.49
CA ARG A 54 18.78 2.30 -12.91
C ARG A 54 19.63 3.35 -13.64
N GLU A 55 19.61 3.36 -14.97
CA GLU A 55 20.35 4.36 -15.75
C GLU A 55 19.75 5.76 -15.61
N LYS A 56 18.42 5.87 -15.63
CA LYS A 56 17.72 7.14 -15.44
C LYS A 56 18.01 7.77 -14.08
N LEU A 57 18.05 6.97 -13.01
CA LEU A 57 18.37 7.41 -11.65
C LEU A 57 19.76 8.08 -11.52
N LYS A 58 20.68 7.85 -12.47
CA LYS A 58 21.99 8.53 -12.48
C LYS A 58 21.92 9.99 -12.96
N THR A 59 20.85 10.36 -13.67
CA THR A 59 20.75 11.64 -14.38
C THR A 59 19.63 12.55 -13.88
N ILE A 60 18.65 12.01 -13.16
CA ILE A 60 17.54 12.79 -12.61
C ILE A 60 17.83 13.34 -11.21
N ASP A 61 17.11 14.40 -10.84
CA ASP A 61 17.11 14.91 -9.48
C ASP A 61 16.25 14.02 -8.57
N THR A 62 16.93 13.31 -7.67
CA THR A 62 16.28 12.47 -6.65
C THR A 62 16.18 13.16 -5.28
N VAL A 63 16.88 14.28 -5.09
CA VAL A 63 17.04 14.93 -3.80
C VAL A 63 15.91 15.90 -3.54
N THR A 64 15.59 16.77 -4.50
CA THR A 64 14.52 17.77 -4.36
C THR A 64 13.15 17.15 -4.10
N PRO A 65 12.67 16.19 -4.91
CA PRO A 65 11.38 15.55 -4.63
C PRO A 65 11.36 14.82 -3.28
N ALA A 66 12.43 14.11 -2.91
CA ALA A 66 12.50 13.44 -1.61
C ALA A 66 12.46 14.43 -0.43
N ARG A 67 13.09 15.61 -0.57
CA ARG A 67 12.99 16.69 0.42
C ARG A 67 11.58 17.26 0.51
N LEU A 68 10.88 17.37 -0.62
CA LEU A 68 9.48 17.81 -0.63
C LEU A 68 8.56 16.78 0.05
N SER A 69 8.78 15.48 -0.19
CA SER A 69 8.08 14.40 0.53
C SER A 69 8.32 14.48 2.05
N ASN A 70 9.57 14.73 2.47
CA ASN A 70 9.90 14.94 3.88
C ASN A 70 9.13 16.14 4.46
N LEU A 71 9.14 17.28 3.76
CA LEU A 71 8.45 18.49 4.19
C LEU A 71 6.94 18.25 4.35
N TYR A 72 6.28 17.65 3.36
CA TYR A 72 4.85 17.33 3.46
C TYR A 72 4.56 16.40 4.64
N THR A 73 5.36 15.35 4.81
CA THR A 73 5.17 14.39 5.90
C THR A 73 5.32 15.07 7.28
N ASP A 74 6.35 15.91 7.44
CA ASP A 74 6.63 16.60 8.71
C ASP A 74 5.56 17.65 9.03
N VAL A 75 5.11 18.40 8.02
CA VAL A 75 4.01 19.37 8.19
C VAL A 75 2.72 18.65 8.55
N LEU A 76 2.39 17.54 7.89
CA LEU A 76 1.21 16.75 8.21
C LEU A 76 1.27 16.20 9.64
N LEU A 77 2.43 15.69 10.08
CA LEU A 77 2.65 15.24 11.45
C LEU A 77 2.38 16.36 12.47
N VAL A 78 2.98 17.54 12.29
CA VAL A 78 2.78 18.68 13.19
C VAL A 78 1.31 19.10 13.18
N MET A 79 0.69 19.18 12.00
CA MET A 79 -0.71 19.55 11.84
C MET A 79 -1.65 18.55 12.50
N THR A 80 -1.31 17.25 12.56
CA THR A 80 -2.07 16.26 13.34
C THR A 80 -2.19 16.67 14.81
N TYR A 81 -1.07 17.01 15.46
CA TYR A 81 -1.08 17.42 16.87
C TYR A 81 -1.80 18.76 17.07
N VAL A 82 -1.54 19.74 16.20
CA VAL A 82 -2.19 21.07 16.27
C VAL A 82 -3.71 20.93 16.12
N MET A 83 -4.18 20.14 15.15
CA MET A 83 -5.61 19.96 14.91
C MET A 83 -6.28 19.11 15.97
N ALA A 84 -5.58 18.13 16.57
CA ALA A 84 -6.10 17.37 17.69
C ALA A 84 -6.34 18.26 18.93
N VAL A 85 -5.39 19.15 19.25
CA VAL A 85 -5.54 20.14 20.32
C VAL A 85 -6.67 21.12 19.99
N ALA A 86 -6.72 21.63 18.77
CA ALA A 86 -7.78 22.55 18.33
C ALA A 86 -9.18 21.90 18.38
N ALA A 87 -9.31 20.63 17.99
CA ALA A 87 -10.56 19.89 18.08
C ALA A 87 -11.07 19.79 19.52
N LEU A 88 -10.16 19.57 20.47
CA LEU A 88 -10.48 19.50 21.89
C LEU A 88 -10.91 20.86 22.46
N ILE A 89 -10.15 21.93 22.17
CA ILE A 89 -10.46 23.30 22.64
C ILE A 89 -11.80 23.78 22.08
N THR A 90 -12.02 23.56 20.78
CA THR A 90 -13.24 24.03 20.10
C THR A 90 -14.45 23.12 20.33
N ARG A 91 -14.23 21.90 20.83
CA ARG A 91 -15.24 20.83 20.97
C ARG A 91 -16.00 20.57 19.67
N SER A 92 -15.33 20.77 18.53
CA SER A 92 -15.94 20.68 17.21
C SER A 92 -15.66 19.32 16.57
N TYR A 93 -16.72 18.58 16.27
CA TYR A 93 -16.62 17.34 15.50
C TYR A 93 -16.06 17.57 14.11
N LEU A 94 -16.33 18.71 13.47
CA LEU A 94 -15.73 19.04 12.17
C LEU A 94 -14.21 19.17 12.28
N VAL A 95 -13.70 19.87 13.29
CA VAL A 95 -12.26 20.01 13.51
C VAL A 95 -11.63 18.66 13.88
N GLY A 96 -12.33 17.83 14.65
CA GLY A 96 -11.91 16.45 14.94
C GLY A 96 -11.82 15.57 13.69
N ALA A 97 -12.79 15.67 12.77
CA ALA A 97 -12.77 14.93 11.51
C ALA A 97 -11.62 15.39 10.61
N LEU A 98 -11.36 16.71 10.55
CA LEU A 98 -10.21 17.28 9.85
C LEU A 98 -8.87 16.84 10.48
N ALA A 99 -8.79 16.74 11.80
CA ALA A 99 -7.62 16.18 12.48
C ALA A 99 -7.40 14.71 12.09
N GLY A 100 -8.48 13.92 12.01
CA GLY A 100 -8.45 12.54 11.49
C GLY A 100 -7.95 12.48 10.05
N PHE A 101 -8.41 13.39 9.18
CA PHE A 101 -7.98 13.48 7.79
C PHE A 101 -6.48 13.81 7.65
N VAL A 102 -6.00 14.81 8.40
CA VAL A 102 -4.57 15.16 8.41
C VAL A 102 -3.72 14.02 8.97
N LEU A 103 -4.18 13.36 10.03
CA LEU A 103 -3.56 12.13 10.55
C LEU A 103 -3.45 11.08 9.45
N THR A 104 -4.53 10.75 8.74
CA THR A 104 -4.51 9.78 7.64
C THR A 104 -3.47 10.12 6.59
N PHE A 105 -3.37 11.37 6.17
CA PHE A 105 -2.34 11.79 5.21
C PHE A 105 -0.93 11.63 5.75
N ALA A 106 -0.70 11.90 7.04
CA ALA A 106 0.58 11.64 7.68
C ALA A 106 0.91 10.13 7.70
N ILE A 107 -0.07 9.28 8.00
CA ILE A 107 0.07 7.82 8.01
C ILE A 107 0.37 7.28 6.61
N ILE A 108 -0.38 7.69 5.59
CA ILE A 108 -0.15 7.24 4.21
C ILE A 108 1.21 7.72 3.71
N SER A 109 1.59 8.97 4.03
CA SER A 109 2.94 9.46 3.73
C SER A 109 4.02 8.64 4.43
N ALA A 110 3.78 8.18 5.67
CA ALA A 110 4.71 7.35 6.43
C ALA A 110 4.98 5.98 5.76
N HIS A 111 4.03 5.46 4.98
CA HIS A 111 4.21 4.20 4.25
C HIS A 111 5.39 4.25 3.25
N ASN A 112 5.60 5.41 2.61
CA ASN A 112 6.78 5.66 1.76
C ASN A 112 8.11 5.36 2.48
N TYR A 113 8.15 5.54 3.80
CA TYR A 113 9.40 5.48 4.56
C TYR A 113 9.71 4.09 5.12
N PHE A 114 8.70 3.24 5.35
CA PHE A 114 8.99 1.89 5.82
C PHE A 114 9.50 0.97 4.71
N HIS A 115 9.21 1.27 3.44
CA HIS A 115 9.84 0.59 2.30
C HIS A 115 11.31 0.95 2.12
N ARG A 116 11.74 2.06 2.70
CA ARG A 116 13.11 2.59 2.60
C ARG A 116 13.98 2.13 3.76
N ARG A 117 15.28 2.46 3.67
CA ARG A 117 16.22 2.31 4.80
C ARG A 117 15.63 2.95 6.06
N ASN A 118 15.81 2.28 7.20
CA ASN A 118 15.33 2.76 8.50
C ASN A 118 15.59 4.25 8.69
N ASN A 119 14.54 4.97 9.02
CA ASN A 119 14.51 6.39 9.25
C ASN A 119 13.38 6.68 10.25
N TRP A 120 13.41 7.84 10.90
CA TRP A 120 12.46 8.11 11.98
C TRP A 120 11.02 8.32 11.47
N ARG A 121 10.80 8.72 10.21
CA ARG A 121 9.46 8.97 9.66
C ARG A 121 8.63 7.70 9.50
N MET A 122 9.25 6.53 9.43
CA MET A 122 8.52 5.26 9.45
C MET A 122 7.69 5.07 10.73
N TYR A 123 8.12 5.66 11.85
CA TYR A 123 7.41 5.59 13.14
C TYR A 123 6.13 6.44 13.17
N ILE A 124 5.97 7.40 12.24
CA ILE A 124 4.73 8.18 12.11
C ILE A 124 3.56 7.23 11.82
N PHE A 125 3.81 6.15 11.06
CA PHE A 125 2.82 5.12 10.75
C PHE A 125 2.17 4.53 12.01
N ASN A 126 2.91 4.46 13.12
CA ASN A 126 2.42 3.92 14.38
C ASN A 126 1.40 4.81 15.09
N LEU A 127 1.22 6.08 14.69
CA LEU A 127 0.14 6.92 15.24
C LEU A 127 -1.26 6.35 14.92
N SER A 128 -1.36 5.45 13.93
CA SER A 128 -2.59 4.77 13.53
C SER A 128 -2.92 3.51 14.34
N PHE A 129 -2.14 3.17 15.37
CA PHE A 129 -2.10 1.86 16.02
C PHE A 129 -1.61 0.68 15.15
N MET A 130 -1.51 0.83 13.84
CA MET A 130 -0.84 -0.15 12.99
C MET A 130 0.68 -0.05 13.17
N ASN A 131 1.41 -1.16 13.05
CA ASN A 131 2.86 -1.15 13.29
C ASN A 131 3.66 -1.26 11.99
N PHE A 132 4.63 -0.37 11.77
CA PHE A 132 5.46 -0.39 10.56
C PHE A 132 6.24 -1.71 10.37
N LYS A 133 6.59 -2.42 11.45
CA LYS A 133 7.30 -3.72 11.36
C LYS A 133 6.37 -4.82 10.84
N GLU A 134 5.12 -4.81 11.28
CA GLU A 134 4.09 -5.73 10.80
C GLU A 134 3.74 -5.41 9.35
N TRP A 135 3.60 -4.12 9.02
CA TRP A 135 3.37 -3.68 7.64
C TRP A 135 4.55 -3.92 6.70
N ARG A 136 5.79 -3.95 7.18
CA ARG A 136 6.91 -4.45 6.35
C ARG A 136 6.73 -5.92 5.98
N ILE A 137 6.07 -6.72 6.81
CA ILE A 137 5.81 -8.13 6.52
C ILE A 137 4.58 -8.26 5.62
N SER A 138 3.43 -7.71 6.04
CA SER A 138 2.17 -7.84 5.30
C SER A 138 2.18 -7.07 3.98
N HIS A 139 2.64 -5.83 4.01
CA HIS A 139 2.57 -4.94 2.86
C HIS A 139 3.82 -5.11 1.98
N ALA A 140 5.01 -4.80 2.51
CA ALA A 140 6.23 -4.73 1.69
C ALA A 140 6.75 -6.10 1.22
N LEU A 141 6.65 -7.14 2.05
CA LEU A 141 7.18 -8.48 1.76
C LEU A 141 6.12 -9.50 1.35
N SER A 142 4.86 -9.10 1.23
CA SER A 142 3.78 -9.99 0.82
C SER A 142 2.89 -9.31 -0.23
N HIS A 143 2.16 -8.24 0.13
CA HIS A 143 1.27 -7.54 -0.79
C HIS A 143 1.98 -7.00 -2.05
N HIS A 144 3.10 -6.31 -1.90
CA HIS A 144 3.89 -5.79 -3.02
C HIS A 144 4.44 -6.89 -3.93
N LEU A 145 4.70 -8.08 -3.38
CA LEU A 145 5.34 -9.16 -4.13
C LEU A 145 4.32 -10.01 -4.89
N TYR A 146 3.13 -10.20 -4.30
CA TYR A 146 2.14 -11.20 -4.72
C TYR A 146 0.69 -10.66 -4.73
N THR A 147 0.52 -9.36 -5.00
CA THR A 147 -0.73 -8.59 -4.94
C THR A 147 -1.96 -9.36 -5.42
N ASN A 148 -3.01 -9.40 -4.59
CA ASN A 148 -4.29 -10.09 -4.83
C ASN A 148 -4.22 -11.64 -4.99
N SER A 149 -3.08 -12.29 -4.73
CA SER A 149 -2.99 -13.77 -4.68
C SER A 149 -3.18 -14.32 -3.27
N VAL A 150 -3.24 -15.65 -3.11
CA VAL A 150 -3.22 -16.29 -1.77
C VAL A 150 -1.95 -16.02 -0.96
N HIS A 151 -0.86 -15.54 -1.57
CA HIS A 151 0.37 -15.17 -0.87
C HIS A 151 0.38 -13.71 -0.40
N ASP A 152 -0.65 -12.94 -0.76
CA ASP A 152 -0.88 -11.58 -0.29
C ASP A 152 -1.63 -11.63 1.06
N LEU A 153 -0.95 -11.29 2.16
CA LEU A 153 -1.56 -11.27 3.47
C LEU A 153 -2.69 -10.24 3.54
N GLU A 154 -2.64 -9.15 2.76
CA GLU A 154 -3.66 -8.10 2.79
C GLU A 154 -4.97 -8.54 2.15
N ILE A 155 -4.95 -9.53 1.24
CA ILE A 155 -6.19 -10.13 0.72
C ILE A 155 -6.96 -10.85 1.83
N SER A 156 -6.24 -11.51 2.74
CA SER A 156 -6.81 -12.28 3.85
C SER A 156 -7.14 -11.41 5.07
N LEU A 157 -6.46 -10.27 5.25
CA LEU A 157 -6.71 -9.37 6.39
C LEU A 157 -8.12 -8.77 6.39
N GLY A 158 -8.72 -8.59 5.20
CA GLY A 158 -10.11 -8.16 5.05
C GLY A 158 -11.13 -9.25 5.39
N GLU A 159 -10.75 -10.52 5.31
CA GLU A 159 -11.67 -11.65 5.49
C GLU A 159 -12.02 -11.91 6.97
N PRO A 160 -13.24 -12.41 7.26
CA PRO A 160 -14.32 -12.75 6.33
C PRO A 160 -15.26 -11.57 5.99
N PHE A 161 -14.90 -10.34 6.35
CA PHE A 161 -15.79 -9.18 6.24
C PHE A 161 -15.75 -8.52 4.85
N LEU A 162 -14.56 -8.34 4.30
CA LEU A 162 -14.32 -7.77 2.97
C LEU A 162 -13.56 -8.83 2.18
N CYS A 163 -14.22 -9.44 1.21
CA CYS A 163 -13.68 -10.59 0.48
C CYS A 163 -13.62 -10.27 -1.01
N TRP A 164 -12.41 -9.99 -1.49
CA TRP A 164 -12.16 -9.63 -2.89
C TRP A 164 -11.85 -10.84 -3.77
N ILE A 165 -11.57 -12.02 -3.21
CA ILE A 165 -11.35 -13.24 -4.01
C ILE A 165 -12.69 -13.68 -4.63
N PRO A 166 -12.80 -13.79 -5.96
CA PRO A 166 -14.04 -14.16 -6.66
C PRO A 166 -14.34 -15.67 -6.54
N ASN A 167 -14.75 -16.14 -5.36
CA ASN A 167 -15.01 -17.55 -5.11
C ASN A 167 -16.39 -17.77 -4.48
N PRO A 168 -17.31 -18.53 -5.13
CA PRO A 168 -18.67 -18.73 -4.62
C PRO A 168 -18.71 -19.59 -3.35
N LYS A 169 -17.63 -20.32 -3.03
CA LYS A 169 -17.50 -21.08 -1.78
C LYS A 169 -17.14 -20.19 -0.59
N ILE A 170 -16.54 -19.03 -0.83
CA ILE A 170 -16.12 -18.07 0.21
C ILE A 170 -17.16 -16.95 0.36
N LYS A 171 -17.80 -16.55 -0.74
CA LYS A 171 -18.66 -15.36 -0.79
C LYS A 171 -20.14 -15.71 -0.91
N ASN A 172 -20.89 -15.48 0.17
CA ASN A 172 -22.35 -15.47 0.14
C ASN A 172 -22.90 -14.02 0.09
N ILE A 173 -24.21 -13.84 0.22
CA ILE A 173 -24.87 -12.52 0.16
C ILE A 173 -24.27 -11.52 1.18
N PHE A 174 -23.82 -12.00 2.33
CA PHE A 174 -23.21 -11.19 3.39
C PHE A 174 -21.92 -10.53 2.92
N GLN A 175 -20.93 -11.32 2.46
CA GLN A 175 -19.66 -10.80 1.93
C GLN A 175 -19.83 -9.93 0.67
N ARG A 176 -20.89 -10.17 -0.10
CA ARG A 176 -21.11 -9.52 -1.41
C ARG A 176 -21.79 -8.18 -1.32
N TYR A 177 -22.99 -8.16 -0.75
CA TYR A 177 -23.89 -7.00 -0.81
C TYR A 177 -24.11 -6.38 0.57
N ALA A 178 -24.14 -7.19 1.64
CA ALA A 178 -24.21 -6.60 2.99
C ALA A 178 -22.92 -5.85 3.34
N SER A 179 -21.77 -6.28 2.78
CA SER A 179 -20.48 -5.58 2.92
C SER A 179 -20.49 -4.15 2.40
N TRP A 180 -21.37 -3.80 1.47
CA TRP A 180 -21.54 -2.41 1.02
C TRP A 180 -22.14 -1.52 2.12
N ILE A 181 -22.90 -2.12 3.03
CA ILE A 181 -23.55 -1.42 4.14
C ILE A 181 -22.64 -1.44 5.37
N TYR A 182 -22.11 -2.60 5.76
CA TYR A 182 -21.28 -2.70 6.96
C TYR A 182 -19.82 -2.28 6.71
N GLY A 183 -19.33 -2.30 5.47
CA GLY A 183 -17.95 -1.98 5.10
C GLY A 183 -17.47 -0.63 5.62
N PRO A 184 -18.22 0.47 5.43
CA PRO A 184 -17.90 1.76 6.04
C PRO A 184 -17.69 1.72 7.57
N PHE A 185 -18.41 0.85 8.30
CA PHE A 185 -18.19 0.68 9.74
C PHE A 185 -16.92 -0.11 10.04
N ILE A 186 -16.60 -1.12 9.23
CA ILE A 186 -15.31 -1.84 9.30
C ILE A 186 -14.15 -0.87 9.07
N TYR A 187 -14.28 0.05 8.12
CA TYR A 187 -13.27 1.06 7.82
C TYR A 187 -12.97 1.93 9.04
N CYS A 188 -13.98 2.30 9.83
CA CYS A 188 -13.77 3.06 11.06
C CYS A 188 -12.93 2.31 12.09
N VAL A 189 -12.96 0.98 12.15
CA VAL A 189 -12.37 0.24 13.29
C VAL A 189 -11.01 -0.40 13.01
N ILE A 190 -10.50 -0.38 11.77
CA ILE A 190 -9.24 -1.05 11.38
C ILE A 190 -8.08 -0.71 12.32
N TYR A 191 -7.85 0.58 12.61
CA TYR A 191 -6.78 1.02 13.50
C TYR A 191 -6.83 0.32 14.87
N ILE A 192 -8.00 0.36 15.52
CA ILE A 192 -8.19 -0.24 16.84
C ILE A 192 -8.15 -1.78 16.75
N SER A 193 -8.70 -2.36 15.67
CA SER A 193 -8.66 -3.80 15.45
C SER A 193 -7.22 -4.33 15.36
N GLU A 194 -6.31 -3.63 14.70
CA GLU A 194 -4.89 -4.02 14.66
C GLU A 194 -4.24 -3.98 16.04
N PHE A 195 -4.55 -2.96 16.85
CA PHE A 195 -4.07 -2.91 18.24
C PHE A 195 -4.58 -4.08 19.09
N ILE A 196 -5.89 -4.38 19.00
CA ILE A 196 -6.52 -5.48 19.74
C ILE A 196 -5.94 -6.82 19.29
N LYS A 197 -5.79 -7.05 17.98
CA LYS A 197 -5.16 -8.26 17.43
C LYS A 197 -3.77 -8.46 18.03
N LYS A 198 -2.97 -7.39 18.12
CA LYS A 198 -1.64 -7.46 18.72
C LYS A 198 -1.67 -7.82 20.21
N LEU A 199 -2.56 -7.20 20.99
CA LEU A 199 -2.71 -7.51 22.42
C LEU A 199 -3.09 -8.99 22.64
N VAL A 200 -4.04 -9.49 21.85
CA VAL A 200 -4.59 -10.85 22.01
C VAL A 200 -3.64 -11.92 21.45
N LEU A 201 -3.12 -11.73 20.24
CA LEU A 201 -2.38 -12.76 19.50
C LEU A 201 -0.88 -12.75 19.78
N SER A 202 -0.29 -11.59 20.07
CA SER A 202 1.17 -11.48 20.27
C SER A 202 1.63 -11.86 21.68
N LYS A 203 0.77 -12.47 22.51
CA LYS A 203 1.04 -12.84 23.91
C LYS A 203 1.69 -11.68 24.70
N ASN A 204 1.17 -10.46 24.55
CA ASN A 204 1.69 -9.23 25.19
C ASN A 204 3.14 -8.83 24.83
N ARG A 205 3.66 -9.19 23.64
CA ARG A 205 4.94 -8.64 23.14
C ARG A 205 4.77 -7.22 22.59
N LEU A 206 4.35 -6.30 23.45
CA LEU A 206 4.33 -4.87 23.14
C LEU A 206 5.76 -4.33 23.15
N ALA A 207 6.10 -3.56 22.12
CA ALA A 207 7.34 -2.81 22.03
C ALA A 207 7.09 -1.33 22.37
N LEU A 208 8.16 -0.58 22.64
CA LEU A 208 8.05 0.87 22.94
C LEU A 208 7.40 1.65 21.80
N ASP A 209 7.59 1.23 20.55
CA ASP A 209 6.95 1.84 19.39
C ASP A 209 5.42 1.63 19.34
N ASP A 210 4.86 0.72 20.14
CA ASP A 210 3.41 0.56 20.28
C ASP A 210 2.79 1.61 21.22
N LEU A 211 3.62 2.41 21.91
CA LEU A 211 3.15 3.53 22.74
C LEU A 211 3.00 4.84 21.96
N ILE A 212 3.49 4.90 20.72
CA ILE A 212 3.44 6.09 19.85
C ILE A 212 2.02 6.67 19.66
N PRO A 213 0.95 5.87 19.44
CA PRO A 213 -0.41 6.42 19.30
C PRO A 213 -0.82 7.30 20.48
N PHE A 214 -0.39 6.95 21.70
CA PHE A 214 -0.74 7.66 22.93
C PHE A 214 -0.03 9.01 23.07
N SER A 215 0.93 9.33 22.20
CA SER A 215 1.54 10.67 22.16
C SER A 215 0.53 11.76 21.82
N VAL A 216 -0.47 11.48 20.98
CA VAL A 216 -1.51 12.45 20.60
C VAL A 216 -2.38 12.86 21.79
N PRO A 217 -3.04 11.93 22.51
CA PRO A 217 -3.84 12.29 23.68
C PRO A 217 -2.97 12.86 24.82
N LEU A 218 -1.71 12.43 24.95
CA LEU A 218 -0.78 13.01 25.91
C LEU A 218 -0.53 14.50 25.62
N VAL A 219 -0.24 14.86 24.36
CA VAL A 219 -0.06 16.27 23.96
C VAL A 219 -1.35 17.06 24.14
N MET A 220 -2.50 16.50 23.78
CA MET A 220 -3.80 17.13 24.01
C MET A 220 -4.02 17.46 25.49
N TYR A 221 -3.75 16.49 26.38
CA TYR A 221 -3.89 16.66 27.82
C TYR A 221 -2.93 17.73 28.36
N LEU A 222 -1.64 17.64 28.03
CA LEU A 222 -0.62 18.59 28.50
C LEU A 222 -0.85 20.01 27.98
N ALA A 223 -1.34 20.17 26.75
CA ALA A 223 -1.53 21.49 26.13
C ALA A 223 -2.78 22.23 26.63
N THR A 224 -3.80 21.50 27.11
CA THR A 224 -5.12 22.07 27.43
C THR A 224 -5.50 21.97 28.91
N GLY A 225 -4.96 20.99 29.64
CA GLY A 225 -5.38 20.69 31.01
C GLY A 225 -6.82 20.16 31.12
N GLU A 226 -7.46 19.81 30.00
CA GLU A 226 -8.83 19.28 29.97
C GLU A 226 -8.93 17.91 30.66
N SER A 227 -10.16 17.54 31.04
CA SER A 227 -10.41 16.25 31.68
C SER A 227 -9.98 15.07 30.79
N LEU A 228 -9.46 14.00 31.42
CA LEU A 228 -9.03 12.79 30.70
C LEU A 228 -10.16 12.21 29.83
N THR A 229 -11.40 12.24 30.32
CA THR A 229 -12.58 11.80 29.55
C THR A 229 -12.76 12.60 28.27
N SER A 230 -12.63 13.94 28.32
CA SER A 230 -12.75 14.79 27.13
C SER A 230 -11.62 14.51 26.13
N VAL A 231 -10.38 14.40 26.62
CA VAL A 231 -9.22 14.07 25.80
C VAL A 231 -9.40 12.74 25.08
N LEU A 232 -9.76 11.68 25.81
CA LEU A 232 -9.94 10.34 25.26
C LEU A 232 -11.10 10.28 24.26
N ASN A 233 -12.23 10.92 24.56
CA ASN A 233 -13.37 10.96 23.64
C ASN A 233 -13.02 11.67 22.32
N THR A 234 -12.36 12.82 22.39
CA THR A 234 -11.93 13.55 21.18
C THR A 234 -10.88 12.75 20.40
N TRP A 235 -9.89 12.17 21.08
CA TRP A 235 -8.86 11.37 20.42
C TRP A 235 -9.42 10.11 19.75
N ILE A 236 -10.30 9.37 20.43
CA ILE A 236 -10.97 8.19 19.84
C ILE A 236 -11.77 8.58 18.60
N TYR A 237 -12.46 9.73 18.61
CA TYR A 237 -13.16 10.24 17.44
C TYR A 237 -12.22 10.56 16.27
N ILE A 238 -11.04 11.14 16.54
CA ILE A 238 -9.98 11.38 15.55
C ILE A 238 -9.47 10.05 14.98
N ILE A 239 -9.25 9.04 15.82
CA ILE A 239 -8.81 7.70 15.42
C ILE A 239 -9.85 7.03 14.51
N PHE A 240 -11.15 7.06 14.87
CA PHE A 240 -12.21 6.50 14.03
C PHE A 240 -12.32 7.23 12.68
N SER A 241 -12.26 8.56 12.69
CA SER A 241 -12.29 9.37 11.47
C SER A 241 -11.08 9.07 10.57
N GLY A 242 -9.89 8.97 11.17
CA GLY A 242 -8.65 8.65 10.46
C GLY A 242 -8.63 7.23 9.90
N SER A 243 -9.11 6.25 10.66
CA SER A 243 -9.23 4.86 10.22
C SER A 243 -10.19 4.73 9.03
N PHE A 244 -11.35 5.41 9.10
CA PHE A 244 -12.30 5.44 7.99
C PHE A 244 -11.66 5.94 6.70
N LEU A 245 -10.99 7.10 6.78
CA LEU A 245 -10.34 7.72 5.62
C LEU A 245 -9.16 6.90 5.10
N PHE A 246 -8.36 6.31 6.00
CA PHE A 246 -7.24 5.44 5.60
C PHE A 246 -7.74 4.23 4.83
N SER A 247 -8.78 3.57 5.33
CA SER A 247 -9.37 2.39 4.69
C SER A 247 -10.02 2.75 3.36
N LEU A 248 -10.74 3.87 3.30
CA LEU A 248 -11.35 4.39 2.08
C LEU A 248 -10.29 4.68 1.00
N ILE A 249 -9.16 5.29 1.37
CA ILE A 249 -8.09 5.58 0.42
C ILE A 249 -7.33 4.30 0.04
N GLY A 250 -6.96 3.49 1.03
CA GLY A 250 -6.13 2.29 0.87
C GLY A 250 -6.80 1.18 0.06
N PHE A 251 -8.04 0.81 0.39
CA PHE A 251 -8.77 -0.20 -0.39
C PHE A 251 -9.13 0.28 -1.80
N ASN A 252 -9.01 1.59 -2.05
CA ASN A 252 -9.23 2.21 -3.36
C ASN A 252 -7.95 2.82 -3.95
N ALA A 253 -6.76 2.28 -3.59
CA ALA A 253 -5.45 2.82 -3.96
C ALA A 253 -4.96 2.42 -5.37
N SER A 254 -5.40 1.26 -5.87
CA SER A 254 -5.21 0.74 -7.25
C SER A 254 -5.58 -0.73 -7.35
N HIS A 255 -5.64 -1.43 -6.21
CA HIS A 255 -6.02 -2.84 -6.10
C HIS A 255 -7.52 -3.02 -6.07
N HIS A 256 -8.06 -4.23 -6.21
CA HIS A 256 -9.49 -4.50 -6.06
C HIS A 256 -10.48 -3.93 -7.09
N HIS A 257 -10.01 -3.26 -8.15
CA HIS A 257 -10.89 -2.97 -9.30
C HIS A 257 -11.45 -4.28 -9.89
N SER A 258 -12.71 -4.30 -10.33
CA SER A 258 -13.33 -5.54 -10.84
C SER A 258 -12.68 -6.13 -12.10
N GLU A 259 -11.80 -5.35 -12.76
CA GLU A 259 -11.09 -5.74 -13.98
C GLU A 259 -9.61 -6.04 -13.76
N VAL A 260 -9.11 -5.97 -12.52
CA VAL A 260 -7.76 -6.45 -12.19
C VAL A 260 -7.80 -7.91 -11.75
N VAL A 261 -6.66 -8.57 -11.92
CA VAL A 261 -6.47 -9.97 -11.56
C VAL A 261 -6.55 -10.12 -10.04
N HIS A 262 -7.34 -11.10 -9.62
CA HIS A 262 -7.37 -11.66 -8.28
C HIS A 262 -7.11 -13.16 -8.34
N GLU A 263 -6.80 -13.75 -7.19
CA GLU A 263 -6.65 -15.20 -7.06
C GLU A 263 -7.78 -15.98 -7.76
N GLY A 264 -7.40 -17.01 -8.53
CA GLY A 264 -8.31 -17.83 -9.33
C GLY A 264 -8.60 -17.31 -10.73
N ASP A 265 -8.33 -16.04 -11.03
CA ASP A 265 -8.39 -15.51 -12.39
C ASP A 265 -7.29 -16.10 -13.27
N ALA A 266 -7.51 -16.09 -14.59
CA ALA A 266 -6.52 -16.52 -15.56
C ALA A 266 -5.28 -15.61 -15.52
N ILE A 267 -4.16 -16.22 -15.15
CA ILE A 267 -2.82 -15.61 -15.21
C ILE A 267 -2.00 -16.37 -16.27
N ARG A 268 -1.19 -15.63 -17.02
CA ARG A 268 -0.29 -16.22 -18.01
C ARG A 268 0.70 -17.17 -17.34
N GLN A 269 0.88 -18.36 -17.90
CA GLN A 269 1.95 -19.26 -17.45
C GLN A 269 3.30 -18.58 -17.65
N ASN A 270 4.18 -18.67 -16.64
CA ASN A 270 5.49 -18.01 -16.64
C ASN A 270 5.41 -16.48 -16.84
N SER A 271 4.36 -15.84 -16.32
CA SER A 271 4.19 -14.38 -16.42
C SER A 271 5.42 -13.65 -15.88
N ASP A 272 5.84 -12.59 -16.58
CA ASP A 272 6.81 -11.64 -16.04
C ASP A 272 6.23 -10.98 -14.78
N TRP A 273 7.05 -10.82 -13.74
CA TRP A 273 6.61 -10.25 -12.46
C TRP A 273 6.12 -8.81 -12.60
N GLY A 274 6.76 -7.98 -13.41
CA GLY A 274 6.33 -6.60 -13.64
C GLY A 274 5.00 -6.52 -14.40
N ILE A 275 4.79 -7.43 -15.36
CA ILE A 275 3.48 -7.57 -16.03
C ILE A 275 2.40 -8.00 -15.04
N TYR A 276 2.71 -8.93 -14.14
CA TYR A 276 1.75 -9.36 -13.11
C TYR A 276 1.33 -8.21 -12.19
N GLN A 277 2.26 -7.35 -11.75
CA GLN A 277 1.92 -6.15 -10.97
C GLN A 277 0.95 -5.22 -11.71
N MET A 278 1.06 -5.11 -13.03
CA MET A 278 0.13 -4.31 -13.87
C MET A 278 -1.20 -5.03 -14.14
N ASP A 279 -1.24 -6.35 -14.04
CA ASP A 279 -2.46 -7.13 -14.18
C ASP A 279 -3.34 -7.03 -12.92
N THR A 280 -2.71 -6.93 -11.74
CA THR A 280 -3.35 -6.90 -10.40
C THR A 280 -3.63 -5.50 -9.85
N ALA A 281 -3.26 -4.46 -10.59
CA ALA A 281 -3.50 -3.07 -10.22
C ALA A 281 -3.92 -2.22 -11.42
N MET A 282 -4.62 -1.12 -11.15
CA MET A 282 -4.96 -0.10 -12.15
C MET A 282 -4.68 1.28 -11.56
N ASP A 283 -3.81 2.05 -12.23
CA ASP A 283 -3.37 3.36 -11.74
C ASP A 283 -4.50 4.40 -11.84
N ARG A 284 -4.36 5.50 -11.10
CA ARG A 284 -5.38 6.57 -11.03
C ARG A 284 -4.85 7.87 -11.61
N SER A 285 -5.33 8.22 -12.80
CA SER A 285 -4.82 9.35 -13.57
C SER A 285 -5.10 10.71 -12.92
N ASP A 286 -6.17 10.82 -12.12
CA ASP A 286 -6.54 12.02 -11.35
C ASP A 286 -5.64 12.25 -10.13
N ILE A 287 -5.13 11.19 -9.51
CA ILE A 287 -4.19 11.24 -8.37
C ILE A 287 -2.76 11.53 -8.83
N ASN A 288 -2.36 10.94 -9.95
CA ASN A 288 -0.98 10.92 -10.46
C ASN A 288 -0.41 12.29 -10.91
N LYS A 289 -1.21 13.36 -10.84
CA LYS A 289 -0.88 14.70 -11.34
C LYS A 289 -0.19 15.62 -10.32
N SER A 290 -0.16 15.24 -9.05
CA SER A 290 0.39 16.06 -7.96
C SER A 290 1.33 15.25 -7.10
N HIS A 291 2.47 15.84 -6.71
CA HIS A 291 3.39 15.25 -5.74
C HIS A 291 2.67 14.94 -4.44
N PHE A 292 1.89 15.92 -3.94
CA PHE A 292 1.19 15.78 -2.67
C PHE A 292 0.18 14.64 -2.72
N PHE A 293 -0.67 14.58 -3.75
CA PHE A 293 -1.64 13.48 -3.88
C PHE A 293 -0.97 12.13 -4.18
N THR A 294 0.14 12.12 -4.92
CA THR A 294 0.93 10.90 -5.09
C THR A 294 1.39 10.35 -3.75
N LEU A 295 1.84 11.21 -2.83
CA LEU A 295 2.29 10.81 -1.51
C LEU A 295 1.14 10.45 -0.56
N THR A 296 0.01 11.15 -0.60
CA THR A 296 -1.08 11.00 0.39
C THR A 296 -2.24 10.11 -0.06
N PHE A 297 -2.32 9.75 -1.35
CA PHE A 297 -3.31 8.82 -1.89
C PHE A 297 -2.69 7.56 -2.49
N PHE A 298 -1.38 7.32 -2.31
CA PHE A 298 -0.67 6.22 -2.97
C PHE A 298 -0.68 6.31 -4.51
N GLY A 299 -0.45 7.49 -5.07
CA GLY A 299 -0.33 7.64 -6.53
C GLY A 299 0.93 6.97 -7.09
N GLN A 300 0.98 6.86 -8.41
CA GLN A 300 2.02 6.17 -9.17
C GLN A 300 2.16 4.72 -8.68
N HIS A 301 1.04 4.08 -8.37
CA HIS A 301 0.98 2.92 -7.49
C HIS A 301 1.62 1.69 -8.12
N ILE A 302 1.43 1.49 -9.42
CA ILE A 302 2.09 0.42 -10.17
C ILE A 302 3.62 0.58 -10.12
N LEU A 303 4.14 1.78 -10.36
CA LEU A 303 5.59 2.03 -10.27
C LEU A 303 6.10 1.88 -8.82
N HIS A 304 5.29 2.27 -7.85
CA HIS A 304 5.57 2.06 -6.43
C HIS A 304 5.66 0.56 -6.10
N HIS A 305 4.74 -0.27 -6.58
CA HIS A 305 4.78 -1.72 -6.43
C HIS A 305 6.04 -2.35 -7.05
N ILE A 306 6.44 -1.87 -8.23
CA ILE A 306 7.60 -2.37 -8.94
C ILE A 306 8.93 -1.92 -8.28
N PHE A 307 8.96 -0.70 -7.73
CA PHE A 307 10.15 -0.08 -7.14
C PHE A 307 9.88 0.57 -5.77
N PRO A 308 9.44 -0.19 -4.75
CA PRO A 308 8.89 0.36 -3.49
C PRO A 308 9.91 1.13 -2.66
N THR A 309 11.20 0.88 -2.90
CA THR A 309 12.30 1.55 -2.17
C THR A 309 12.59 2.97 -2.67
N LEU A 310 12.01 3.38 -3.79
CA LEU A 310 12.09 4.76 -4.27
C LEU A 310 11.06 5.63 -3.54
N ASP A 311 11.41 6.90 -3.36
CA ASP A 311 10.44 7.86 -2.83
C ASP A 311 9.31 8.10 -3.83
N HIS A 312 8.05 8.14 -3.38
CA HIS A 312 6.89 8.44 -4.22
C HIS A 312 7.09 9.70 -5.08
N GLY A 313 7.79 10.72 -4.56
CA GLY A 313 8.08 11.95 -5.28
C GLY A 313 9.00 11.80 -6.49
N ILE A 314 9.73 10.68 -6.60
CA ILE A 314 10.65 10.39 -7.71
C ILE A 314 9.93 9.68 -8.86
N LEU A 315 8.87 8.91 -8.57
CA LEU A 315 8.25 7.97 -9.52
C LEU A 315 7.75 8.64 -10.81
N ALA A 316 7.22 9.87 -10.73
CA ALA A 316 6.77 10.62 -11.90
C ALA A 316 7.89 10.87 -12.93
N GLN A 317 9.15 10.98 -12.49
CA GLN A 317 10.31 11.17 -13.37
C GLN A 317 10.72 9.89 -14.11
N LEU A 318 10.17 8.73 -13.73
CA LEU A 318 10.43 7.41 -14.33
C LEU A 318 9.32 6.98 -15.30
N GLN A 319 8.24 7.76 -15.40
CA GLN A 319 7.13 7.50 -16.31
C GLN A 319 7.57 7.37 -17.79
N PRO A 320 8.50 8.19 -18.33
CA PRO A 320 8.96 8.03 -19.71
C PRO A 320 9.56 6.64 -19.98
N GLU A 321 10.38 6.14 -19.07
CA GLU A 321 11.06 4.84 -19.15
C GLU A 321 10.05 3.69 -19.01
N PHE A 322 9.03 3.88 -18.15
CA PHE A 322 7.92 2.96 -18.01
C PHE A 322 7.09 2.87 -19.29
N VAL A 323 6.62 3.99 -19.82
CA VAL A 323 5.84 4.07 -21.08
C VAL A 323 6.63 3.54 -22.27
N GLN A 324 7.94 3.81 -22.35
CA GLN A 324 8.78 3.24 -23.39
C GLN A 324 8.82 1.71 -23.31
N THR A 325 8.90 1.16 -22.09
CA THR A 325 8.93 -0.29 -21.89
C THR A 325 7.57 -0.92 -22.18
N LEU A 326 6.47 -0.26 -21.82
CA LEU A 326 5.12 -0.68 -22.19
C LEU A 326 4.95 -0.84 -23.70
N LYS A 327 5.44 0.15 -24.48
CA LYS A 327 5.38 0.11 -25.96
C LYS A 327 6.18 -1.04 -26.54
N GLU A 328 7.37 -1.31 -26.02
CA GLU A 328 8.25 -2.40 -26.49
C GLU A 328 7.65 -3.78 -26.25
N PHE A 329 6.91 -3.96 -25.16
CA PHE A 329 6.25 -5.21 -24.80
C PHE A 329 4.78 -5.27 -25.21
N GLU A 330 4.33 -4.29 -26.03
CA GLU A 330 2.95 -4.19 -26.54
C GLU A 330 1.88 -4.26 -25.43
N TYR A 331 2.20 -3.76 -24.24
CA TYR A 331 1.30 -3.77 -23.09
C TYR A 331 0.45 -2.50 -23.06
N VAL A 332 -0.87 -2.67 -22.88
CA VAL A 332 -1.81 -1.55 -22.76
C VAL A 332 -1.89 -1.13 -21.30
N PHE A 333 -1.35 0.05 -21.00
CA PHE A 333 -1.48 0.64 -19.68
C PHE A 333 -2.95 0.99 -19.39
N ARG A 334 -3.40 0.65 -18.18
CA ARG A 334 -4.79 0.84 -17.74
C ARG A 334 -4.82 1.83 -16.60
N GLU A 335 -5.69 2.82 -16.72
CA GLU A 335 -5.93 3.83 -15.69
C GLU A 335 -7.43 4.04 -15.53
N CYS A 336 -7.84 4.42 -14.32
CA CYS A 336 -9.19 4.86 -14.00
C CYS A 336 -9.16 6.16 -13.20
N SER A 337 -10.34 6.67 -12.83
CA SER A 337 -10.45 7.72 -11.79
C SER A 337 -10.55 7.12 -10.40
N TRP A 338 -10.22 7.87 -9.34
CA TRP A 338 -10.41 7.37 -7.97
C TRP A 338 -11.87 7.05 -7.65
N PHE A 339 -12.81 7.83 -8.19
CA PHE A 339 -14.24 7.57 -8.00
C PHE A 339 -14.71 6.30 -8.69
N GLU A 340 -14.26 6.07 -9.93
CA GLU A 340 -14.51 4.81 -10.65
C GLU A 340 -13.95 3.63 -9.86
N HIS A 341 -12.73 3.78 -9.32
CA HIS A 341 -12.10 2.75 -8.51
C HIS A 341 -12.97 2.35 -7.30
N ILE A 342 -13.57 3.31 -6.59
CA ILE A 342 -14.53 3.03 -5.50
C ILE A 342 -15.71 2.17 -5.98
N ILE A 343 -16.31 2.49 -7.13
CA ILE A 343 -17.42 1.71 -7.69
C ILE A 343 -16.96 0.29 -8.02
N GLU A 344 -15.80 0.18 -8.66
CA GLU A 344 -15.25 -1.07 -9.16
C GLU A 344 -14.79 -2.00 -8.04
N GLN A 345 -14.32 -1.44 -6.92
CA GLN A 345 -14.03 -2.16 -5.69
C GLN A 345 -15.28 -2.83 -5.10
N HIS A 346 -16.43 -2.15 -5.15
CA HIS A 346 -17.72 -2.73 -4.70
C HIS A 346 -18.23 -3.80 -5.67
N LYS A 347 -18.06 -3.59 -6.99
CA LYS A 347 -18.33 -4.64 -7.99
C LYS A 347 -17.46 -5.87 -7.75
N GLN A 348 -16.19 -5.70 -7.36
CA GLN A 348 -15.32 -6.81 -7.00
C GLN A 348 -15.81 -7.54 -5.74
N LEU A 349 -16.29 -6.82 -4.72
CA LEU A 349 -16.96 -7.45 -3.57
C LEU A 349 -18.19 -8.26 -4.00
N ALA A 350 -18.95 -7.84 -5.01
CA ALA A 350 -20.07 -8.63 -5.52
C ALA A 350 -19.69 -9.79 -6.45
N ARG A 351 -18.50 -9.77 -7.06
CA ARG A 351 -18.02 -10.77 -8.02
C ARG A 351 -17.74 -12.12 -7.37
N ILE A 352 -18.21 -13.20 -7.99
CA ILE A 352 -18.00 -14.60 -7.53
C ILE A 352 -17.42 -15.50 -8.62
N GLU A 353 -17.30 -15.02 -9.85
CA GLU A 353 -16.74 -15.79 -10.96
C GLU A 353 -15.33 -15.29 -11.27
N THR A 354 -14.43 -16.23 -11.55
CA THR A 354 -13.07 -15.93 -12.02
C THR A 354 -13.11 -15.61 -13.51
N THR A 355 -12.24 -14.71 -13.96
CA THR A 355 -12.10 -14.43 -15.40
C THR A 355 -11.17 -15.44 -16.07
N THR A 356 -11.49 -15.81 -17.31
CA THR A 356 -10.64 -16.66 -18.16
C THR A 356 -9.80 -15.86 -19.16
N GLU A 357 -10.02 -14.55 -19.26
CA GLU A 357 -9.30 -13.67 -20.18
C GLU A 357 -8.07 -13.03 -19.52
N TYR A 358 -6.92 -13.03 -20.22
CA TYR A 358 -5.72 -12.32 -19.78
C TYR A 358 -5.88 -10.80 -19.89
N LYS A 359 -5.33 -10.06 -18.92
CA LYS A 359 -5.36 -8.59 -18.90
C LYS A 359 -4.16 -7.97 -19.64
N GLY A 360 -4.31 -6.72 -20.07
CA GLY A 360 -3.20 -5.86 -20.48
C GLY A 360 -2.56 -6.07 -21.86
N LEU A 361 -3.11 -6.93 -22.72
CA LEU A 361 -2.66 -7.10 -24.10
C LEU A 361 -3.81 -6.83 -25.07
N PRO A 362 -3.54 -6.35 -26.30
CA PRO A 362 -4.57 -6.28 -27.32
C PRO A 362 -5.15 -7.68 -27.54
N LYS A 363 -6.47 -7.80 -27.52
CA LYS A 363 -7.13 -8.95 -28.18
C LYS A 363 -6.59 -8.91 -29.61
N LYS A 364 -5.80 -9.92 -30.02
CA LYS A 364 -5.36 -10.06 -31.42
C LYS A 364 -6.59 -9.74 -32.27
N ALA A 365 -6.51 -8.69 -33.07
CA ALA A 365 -7.56 -8.37 -34.01
C ALA A 365 -7.82 -9.65 -34.80
N LYS A 366 -9.07 -10.13 -34.74
CA LYS A 366 -9.49 -11.35 -35.41
C LYS A 366 -9.20 -11.28 -36.91
#